data_AF-A0AAW1XD44-F1
#
_entry.id   AF-A0AAW1XD44-F1
#
_cell.length_a   1.000
_cell.length_b   1.000
_cell.length_c   1.000
_cell.angle_alpha   90.00
_cell.angle_beta   90.00
_cell.angle_gamma   90.00
#
_symmetry.space_group_name_H-M   'P 1'
#
loop_
_entity.id
_entity.type
_entity.pdbx_description
1 polymer ?
#
loop_
_entity_poly.entity_id
_entity_poly.type
_entity_poly.pdbx_seq_one_letter_code
_entity_poly.pdbx_strand_id
1 'polypeptide(L)'
;MHGTPISPIARCLSSSHFQVAERALFLWNNEHIENLIKQNRKVILPIIFPALERNGRNHWNQAVHSLSLNIRKIFSDVDPELLEECLLNFRKMKQNWRRLKQNKKPLGSAWKRLLHLKQLVGSCSLPEPALDIFV
;
A
#
# COMPACT_ATOMS: atom_id res chain seq x y z
N MET A 1 -12.95 -4.95 12.57
CA MET A 1 -12.06 -4.67 11.43
C MET A 1 -11.96 -3.16 11.25
N HIS A 2 -11.13 -2.49 12.04
CA HIS A 2 -10.89 -1.06 11.83
C HIS A 2 -9.81 -0.94 10.76
N GLY A 3 -10.22 -0.60 9.53
CA GLY A 3 -9.28 -0.11 8.54
C GLY A 3 -8.56 1.08 9.16
N THR A 4 -7.25 1.00 9.29
CA THR A 4 -6.45 2.14 9.72
C THR A 4 -6.80 3.31 8.79
N PRO A 5 -7.23 4.47 9.32
CA PRO A 5 -7.46 5.64 8.48
C PRO A 5 -6.14 5.92 7.76
N ILE A 6 -6.14 5.73 6.43
CA ILE A 6 -4.95 5.95 5.62
C ILE A 6 -4.69 7.45 5.67
N SER A 7 -3.69 7.85 6.45
CA SER A 7 -3.27 9.25 6.55
C SER A 7 -3.06 9.81 5.14
N PRO A 8 -3.61 11.00 4.82
CA PRO A 8 -3.41 11.65 3.52
C PRO A 8 -1.93 11.71 3.11
N ILE A 9 -1.04 11.94 4.06
CA ILE A 9 0.43 11.94 3.86
C ILE A 9 0.91 10.57 3.38
N ALA A 10 0.50 9.48 4.03
CA ALA A 10 0.91 8.12 3.64
C ALA A 10 0.44 7.76 2.22
N ARG A 11 -0.73 8.28 1.80
CA ARG A 11 -1.23 8.12 0.43
C ARG A 11 -0.38 8.90 -0.58
N CYS A 12 -0.03 10.15 -0.29
CA CYS A 12 0.85 10.94 -1.16
C CYS A 12 2.25 10.31 -1.29
N LEU A 13 2.82 9.85 -0.17
CA LEU A 13 4.11 9.15 -0.16
C LEU A 13 4.10 7.86 -0.99
N SER A 14 2.96 7.16 -1.04
CA SER A 14 2.80 5.91 -1.81
C SER A 14 2.37 6.13 -3.27
N SER A 15 2.28 7.38 -3.74
CA SER A 15 1.84 7.69 -5.08
C SER A 15 2.82 7.17 -6.13
N SER A 16 2.31 6.61 -7.23
CA SER A 16 3.13 6.27 -8.40
C SER A 16 3.55 7.51 -9.21
N HIS A 17 2.83 8.61 -9.05
CA HIS A 17 3.15 9.88 -9.70
C HIS A 17 4.29 10.57 -8.94
N PHE A 18 5.48 10.62 -9.56
CA PHE A 18 6.70 11.02 -8.87
C PHE A 18 6.62 12.42 -8.25
N GLN A 19 6.03 13.42 -8.92
CA GLN A 19 5.93 14.78 -8.37
C GLN A 19 5.15 14.82 -7.04
N VAL A 20 4.12 14.00 -6.89
CA VAL A 20 3.32 13.94 -5.66
C VAL A 20 4.12 13.26 -4.55
N ALA A 21 4.76 12.14 -4.85
CA ALA A 21 5.58 11.40 -3.89
C ALA A 21 6.79 12.22 -3.45
N GLU A 22 7.51 12.83 -4.41
CA GLU A 22 8.67 13.67 -4.17
C GLU A 22 8.30 14.87 -3.28
N ARG A 23 7.26 15.62 -3.61
CA ARG A 23 6.86 16.79 -2.81
C ARG A 23 6.42 16.41 -1.40
N ALA A 24 5.81 15.24 -1.22
CA ALA A 24 5.49 14.73 0.11
C ALA A 24 6.74 14.31 0.90
N LEU A 25 7.73 13.68 0.25
CA LEU A 25 8.99 13.28 0.88
C LEU A 25 9.86 14.50 1.22
N PHE A 26 9.79 15.57 0.41
CA PHE A 26 10.54 16.81 0.62
C PHE A 26 10.18 17.55 1.92
N LEU A 27 9.07 17.19 2.58
CA LEU A 27 8.71 17.73 3.90
C LEU A 27 9.81 17.51 4.94
N TRP A 28 10.60 16.43 4.80
CA TRP A 28 11.72 16.12 5.69
C TRP A 28 12.94 17.02 5.50
N ASN A 29 12.99 17.87 4.47
CA ASN A 29 14.08 18.84 4.31
C ASN A 29 13.85 20.12 5.14
N ASN A 30 12.65 20.30 5.69
CA ASN A 30 12.39 21.38 6.61
C ASN A 30 12.73 20.89 8.03
N GLU A 31 13.80 21.44 8.61
CA GLU A 31 14.31 21.03 9.93
C GLU A 31 13.24 21.09 11.03
N HIS A 32 12.37 22.10 11.00
CA HIS A 32 11.30 22.22 12.00
C HIS A 32 10.28 21.08 11.88
N ILE A 33 9.86 20.76 10.64
CA ILE A 33 8.96 19.64 10.37
C ILE A 33 9.63 18.31 10.73
N GLU A 34 10.88 18.12 10.32
CA GLU A 34 11.67 16.93 10.64
C GLU A 34 11.76 16.71 12.15
N ASN A 35 12.07 17.75 12.92
CA ASN A 35 12.18 17.68 14.37
C ASN A 35 10.84 17.32 15.05
N LEU A 36 9.73 17.93 14.60
CA LEU A 36 8.39 17.56 15.08
C LEU A 36 8.05 16.10 14.77
N ILE A 37 8.42 15.63 13.57
CA ILE A 37 8.22 14.24 13.16
C ILE A 37 9.05 13.28 14.02
N LYS A 38 10.31 13.62 14.31
CA LYS A 38 11.20 12.83 15.19
C LYS A 38 10.64 12.72 16.61
N GLN A 39 10.10 13.80 17.17
CA GLN A 39 9.47 13.78 18.49
C GLN A 39 8.24 12.86 18.52
N ASN A 40 7.49 12.79 17.43
CA ASN A 40 6.27 11.99 17.29
C ASN A 40 6.49 10.65 16.55
N ARG A 41 7.75 10.19 16.46
CA ARG A 41 8.16 9.03 15.65
C ARG A 41 7.39 7.75 15.94
N LYS A 42 7.02 7.49 17.21
CA LYS A 42 6.28 6.30 17.64
C LYS A 42 4.91 6.16 16.96
N VAL A 43 4.31 7.28 16.55
CA VAL A 43 3.02 7.31 15.84
C VAL A 43 3.24 7.45 14.34
N ILE A 44 4.14 8.35 13.92
CA ILE A 44 4.31 8.69 12.50
C ILE A 44 5.03 7.58 11.73
N LEU A 45 6.12 7.04 12.27
CA LEU A 45 6.96 6.06 11.57
C LEU A 45 6.15 4.83 11.15
N PRO A 46 5.36 4.17 12.02
CA PRO A 46 4.55 3.02 11.62
C PRO A 46 3.56 3.32 10.48
N ILE A 47 3.06 4.56 10.37
CA ILE A 47 2.08 4.97 9.35
C ILE A 47 2.76 5.12 7.98
N ILE A 48 3.94 5.74 7.93
CA ILE A 48 4.62 6.06 6.67
C ILE A 48 5.60 4.97 6.23
N PHE A 49 6.07 4.12 7.15
CA PHE A 49 7.07 3.08 6.88
C PHE A 49 6.70 2.17 5.70
N PRO A 50 5.44 1.71 5.55
CA PRO A 50 5.05 0.92 4.38
C PRO A 50 5.27 1.63 3.04
N ALA A 51 5.14 2.96 3.00
CA ALA A 51 5.39 3.76 1.80
C ALA A 51 6.90 3.85 1.52
N LEU A 52 7.70 4.18 2.55
CA LEU A 52 9.16 4.25 2.45
C LEU A 52 9.77 2.92 2.00
N GLU A 53 9.27 1.80 2.52
CA GLU A 53 9.76 0.46 2.20
C GLU A 53 9.41 0.02 0.77
N ARG A 54 8.25 0.44 0.25
CA ARG A 54 7.90 0.16 -1.16
C ARG A 54 8.73 1.03 -2.10
N ASN A 55 8.87 2.31 -1.77
CA ASN A 55 9.56 3.26 -2.61
C ASN A 55 11.05 2.92 -2.72
N GLY A 56 11.70 2.63 -1.59
CA GLY A 56 13.11 2.24 -1.54
C GLY A 56 13.43 0.86 -2.12
N ARG A 57 12.44 0.09 -2.59
CA ARG A 57 12.69 -1.18 -3.28
C ARG A 57 12.44 -1.09 -4.79
N ASN A 58 11.41 -0.36 -5.20
CA ASN A 58 10.87 -0.50 -6.55
C ASN A 58 10.22 0.78 -7.11
N HIS A 59 10.46 1.96 -6.52
CA HIS A 59 10.00 3.19 -7.17
C HIS A 59 10.79 3.43 -8.46
N TRP A 60 10.12 3.78 -9.55
CA TRP A 60 10.77 3.97 -10.87
C TRP A 60 11.61 5.24 -10.94
N ASN A 61 11.26 6.26 -10.16
CA ASN A 61 11.99 7.53 -10.08
C ASN A 61 13.09 7.48 -9.02
N GLN A 62 14.32 7.82 -9.43
CA GLN A 62 15.51 7.77 -8.57
C GLN A 62 15.47 8.77 -7.41
N ALA A 63 14.92 9.97 -7.59
CA ALA A 63 14.85 10.98 -6.53
C ALA A 63 13.94 10.50 -5.39
N VAL A 64 12.76 9.97 -5.73
CA VAL A 64 11.82 9.38 -4.76
C VAL A 64 12.47 8.21 -4.01
N HIS A 65 13.22 7.37 -4.72
CA HIS A 65 13.98 6.27 -4.11
C HIS A 65 15.00 6.80 -3.10
N SER A 66 15.88 7.74 -3.51
CA SER A 66 16.90 8.33 -2.65
C SER A 66 16.33 9.06 -1.42
N LEU A 67 15.28 9.86 -1.61
CA LEU A 67 14.60 10.56 -0.51
C LEU A 67 14.00 9.57 0.49
N SER A 68 13.41 8.47 0.01
CA SER A 68 12.85 7.43 0.88
C SER A 68 13.93 6.75 1.72
N LEU A 69 15.10 6.47 1.14
CA LEU A 69 16.24 5.91 1.88
C LEU A 69 16.82 6.91 2.88
N ASN A 70 16.90 8.19 2.51
CA ASN A 70 17.36 9.24 3.42
C ASN A 70 16.46 9.32 4.67
N ILE A 71 15.14 9.37 4.48
CA ILE A 71 14.19 9.42 5.60
C ILE A 71 14.29 8.16 6.47
N ARG A 72 14.44 6.99 5.86
CA ARG A 72 14.69 5.75 6.63
C ARG A 72 15.96 5.84 7.47
N LYS A 73 17.03 6.42 6.92
CA LYS A 73 18.27 6.63 7.65
C LYS A 73 18.07 7.58 8.83
N ILE A 74 17.37 8.70 8.63
CA ILE A 74 17.01 9.64 9.72
C ILE A 74 16.34 8.91 10.89
N PHE A 75 15.36 8.03 10.60
CA PHE A 75 14.72 7.26 11.67
C PHE A 75 15.61 6.16 12.25
N SER A 76 16.49 5.54 11.45
CA SER A 76 17.47 4.57 11.95
C SER A 76 18.47 5.20 12.92
N ASP A 77 18.89 6.44 12.66
CA ASP A 77 19.84 7.17 13.48
C ASP A 77 19.20 7.64 14.80
N VAL A 78 17.89 7.88 14.80
CA VAL A 78 17.12 8.35 15.97
C VAL A 78 16.61 7.21 16.84
N ASP A 79 16.08 6.14 16.24
CA ASP A 79 15.43 5.04 16.94
C ASP A 79 15.49 3.74 16.10
N PRO A 80 16.63 3.04 16.09
CA PRO A 80 16.83 1.84 15.28
C PRO A 80 15.90 0.69 15.70
N GLU A 81 15.55 0.60 16.99
CA GLU A 81 14.66 -0.44 17.52
C GLU A 81 13.24 -0.29 16.96
N LEU A 82 12.70 0.93 16.98
CA LEU A 82 11.39 1.21 16.41
C LEU A 82 11.35 0.95 14.88
N LEU A 83 12.45 1.26 14.18
CA LEU A 83 12.56 0.99 12.75
C LEU A 83 12.52 -0.51 12.46
N GLU A 84 13.24 -1.33 13.24
CA GLU A 84 13.24 -2.78 13.10
C GLU A 84 11.86 -3.37 13.43
N GLU A 85 11.19 -2.87 14.47
CA GLU A 85 9.81 -3.27 14.78
C GLU A 85 8.87 -3.00 13.60
N CYS A 86 8.96 -1.81 12.98
CA CYS A 86 8.19 -1.46 11.80
C CYS A 86 8.49 -2.39 10.61
N LEU A 87 9.74 -2.78 10.42
CA LEU A 87 10.16 -3.72 9.37
C LEU A 87 9.55 -5.11 9.58
N LEU A 88 9.60 -5.63 10.82
CA LEU A 88 8.99 -6.90 11.18
C LEU A 88 7.47 -6.88 10.97
N ASN A 89 6.81 -5.81 11.43
CA ASN A 89 5.36 -5.62 11.26
C ASN A 89 4.98 -5.54 9.78
N PHE A 90 5.75 -4.80 8.96
CA PHE A 90 5.54 -4.74 7.52
C PHE A 90 5.69 -6.11 6.83
N ARG A 91 6.71 -6.90 7.22
CA ARG A 91 6.91 -8.27 6.69
C ARG A 91 5.73 -9.18 7.04
N LYS A 92 5.29 -9.18 8.30
CA LYS A 92 4.10 -9.94 8.76
C LYS A 92 2.85 -9.52 7.99
N MET A 93 2.61 -8.21 7.87
CA MET A 93 1.49 -7.66 7.10
C MET A 93 1.53 -8.14 5.64
N LYS A 94 2.70 -8.06 4.97
CA LYS A 94 2.88 -8.52 3.59
C LYS A 94 2.62 -10.01 3.42
N GLN A 95 3.07 -10.84 4.36
CA GLN A 95 2.78 -12.28 4.35
C GLN A 95 1.28 -12.57 4.51
N ASN A 96 0.61 -11.88 5.44
CA ASN A 96 -0.83 -12.02 5.65
C ASN A 96 -1.61 -11.61 4.40
N TRP A 97 -1.25 -10.50 3.75
CA TRP A 97 -1.87 -10.09 2.48
C TRP A 97 -1.66 -11.11 1.35
N ARG A 98 -0.49 -11.74 1.28
CA ARG A 98 -0.23 -12.83 0.31
C ARG A 98 -1.13 -14.03 0.57
N ARG A 99 -1.25 -14.47 1.83
CA ARG A 99 -2.13 -15.57 2.24
C ARG A 99 -3.59 -15.27 1.94
N LEU A 100 -4.06 -14.05 2.24
CA LEU A 100 -5.41 -13.61 1.91
C LEU A 100 -5.66 -13.60 0.40
N LYS A 101 -4.68 -13.16 -0.41
CA LYS A 101 -4.79 -13.17 -1.87
C LYS A 101 -4.85 -14.59 -2.44
N GLN A 102 -4.16 -15.55 -1.83
CA GLN A 102 -4.21 -16.97 -2.21
C GLN A 102 -5.52 -17.65 -1.77
N ASN A 103 -6.02 -17.33 -0.58
CA ASN A 103 -7.27 -17.89 -0.05
C ASN A 103 -8.52 -17.26 -0.68
N LYS A 104 -8.40 -16.12 -1.37
CA LYS A 104 -9.48 -15.58 -2.20
C LYS A 104 -9.72 -16.55 -3.35
N LYS A 105 -10.85 -17.27 -3.28
CA LYS A 105 -11.35 -18.07 -4.40
C LYS A 105 -11.38 -17.16 -5.64
N PRO A 106 -10.75 -17.58 -6.77
CA PRO A 106 -10.75 -16.75 -7.96
C PRO A 106 -12.19 -16.50 -8.36
N LEU A 107 -12.53 -15.25 -8.69
CA LEU A 107 -13.87 -14.86 -9.15
C LEU A 107 -14.34 -15.77 -10.30
N GLY A 108 -13.40 -16.23 -11.13
CA GLY A 108 -13.62 -17.23 -12.18
C GLY A 108 -14.18 -18.59 -11.72
N SER A 109 -13.95 -19.01 -10.47
CA SER A 109 -14.55 -20.25 -9.92
C SER A 109 -16.03 -20.10 -9.55
N ALA A 110 -16.47 -18.89 -9.22
CA ALA A 110 -17.89 -18.58 -9.06
C ALA A 110 -18.56 -18.50 -10.45
N TRP A 111 -17.92 -17.82 -11.41
CA TRP A 111 -18.39 -17.78 -12.80
C TRP A 111 -18.45 -19.16 -13.47
N LYS A 112 -17.45 -20.02 -13.27
CA LYS A 112 -17.48 -21.40 -13.78
C LYS A 112 -18.64 -22.21 -13.21
N ARG A 113 -18.99 -22.01 -11.93
CA ARG A 113 -20.16 -22.66 -11.30
C ARG A 113 -21.47 -22.13 -11.89
N LEU A 114 -21.60 -20.82 -12.09
CA LEU A 114 -22.76 -20.24 -12.77
C LEU A 114 -22.93 -20.77 -14.19
N LEU A 115 -21.83 -20.92 -14.94
CA LEU A 115 -21.85 -21.47 -16.29
C LEU A 115 -22.26 -22.96 -16.29
N HIS A 116 -21.76 -23.75 -15.34
CA HIS A 116 -22.17 -25.15 -15.17
C HIS A 116 -23.65 -25.27 -14.80
N LEU A 117 -24.14 -24.42 -13.90
CA LEU A 117 -25.55 -24.38 -13.51
C LEU A 117 -26.45 -23.95 -14.68
N LYS A 118 -26.01 -23.04 -15.54
CA LYS A 118 -26.72 -22.65 -16.79
C LYS A 118 -26.92 -23.84 -17.73
N GLN A 119 -25.98 -24.79 -17.78
CA GLN A 119 -26.09 -26.01 -18.59
C GLN A 119 -27.04 -27.04 -17.98
N LEU A 120 -27.18 -27.07 -16.66
CA LEU A 120 -28.04 -28.00 -15.93
C LEU A 120 -29.50 -27.53 -15.84
N VAL A 121 -29.74 -26.21 -15.79
CA VAL A 121 -31.08 -25.59 -15.71
C VAL A 121 -31.55 -25.20 -17.11
N GLY A 122 -31.54 -26.15 -18.06
CA GLY A 122 -31.94 -25.91 -19.45
C GLY A 122 -33.12 -24.93 -19.56
N SER A 123 -32.91 -23.86 -20.33
CA SER A 123 -33.90 -22.84 -20.72
C SER A 123 -34.58 -22.05 -19.58
N CYS A 124 -33.85 -21.10 -18.98
CA CYS A 124 -34.45 -19.84 -18.52
C CYS A 124 -33.59 -18.68 -19.01
N SER A 125 -34.17 -17.84 -19.87
CA SER A 125 -33.57 -16.62 -20.42
C SER A 125 -33.31 -15.61 -19.30
N LEU A 126 -32.10 -15.60 -18.76
CA LEU A 126 -31.62 -14.47 -17.97
C LEU A 126 -31.21 -13.33 -18.93
N PRO A 127 -31.52 -12.06 -18.60
CA PRO A 127 -31.23 -10.92 -19.46
C PRO A 127 -29.72 -10.85 -19.72
N GLU A 128 -29.35 -10.56 -20.98
CA GLU A 128 -27.95 -10.44 -21.39
C GLU A 128 -27.21 -9.44 -20.50
N PRO A 129 -25.97 -9.74 -20.08
CA PRO A 129 -25.15 -8.74 -19.42
C PRO A 129 -24.92 -7.61 -20.42
N ALA A 130 -25.42 -6.41 -20.09
CA ALA A 130 -25.08 -5.19 -20.80
C ALA A 130 -23.55 -5.04 -20.78
N LEU A 131 -22.91 -5.44 -21.88
CA LEU A 131 -21.51 -5.19 -22.15
C LEU A 131 -21.28 -3.76 -22.68
N ASP A 132 -22.33 -2.93 -22.72
CA ASP A 132 -22.22 -1.49 -22.91
C ASP A 132 -22.15 -0.81 -21.54
N ILE A 133 -20.93 -0.64 -21.04
CA ILE A 133 -20.38 0.56 -20.38
C ILE A 133 -18.94 0.19 -20.08
N PHE A 134 -18.06 0.45 -21.06
CA PHE A 134 -16.69 0.96 -20.93
C PHE A 134 -16.16 1.14 -22.36
N VAL A 135 -16.70 2.15 -23.05
CA VAL A 135 -15.94 2.99 -23.99
C VAL A 135 -15.37 4.14 -23.18
#